data_AF-A0A1G3L740-F1
#
_entry.id   AF-A0A1G3L740-F1
#
_cell.length_a   1.000
_cell.length_b   1.000
_cell.length_c   1.000
_cell.angle_alpha   90.00
_cell.angle_beta   90.00
_cell.angle_gamma   90.00
#
_symmetry.space_group_name_H-M   'P 1'
#
loop_
_entity.id
_entity.type
_entity.pdbx_description
1 polymer ?
#
loop_
_entity_poly.entity_id
_entity_poly.type
_entity_poly.pdbx_seq_one_letter_code
_entity_poly.pdbx_strand_id
1 'polypeptide(L)' 'MVSINYSFLIAIGGFITFSLLVFEVLIGLRVIKLSIKFHKTLGFVVLGMALFHGTFAFLNFMGLLPY' A
#
# COMPACT_ATOMS: atom_id res chain seq x y z
N MET A 1 -10.07 -27.32 -2.01
CA MET A 1 -9.84 -25.96 -2.55
C MET A 1 -9.41 -25.09 -1.39
N VAL A 2 -8.28 -24.38 -1.49
CA VAL A 2 -7.86 -23.43 -0.45
C VAL A 2 -8.68 -22.16 -0.65
N SER A 3 -9.54 -21.79 0.30
CA SER A 3 -10.23 -20.49 0.27
C SER A 3 -9.21 -19.39 0.58
N ILE A 4 -9.19 -18.35 -0.26
CA ILE A 4 -8.30 -17.22 -0.07
C ILE A 4 -8.95 -16.27 0.93
N ASN A 5 -8.33 -16.05 2.09
CA ASN A 5 -8.82 -15.07 3.06
C ASN A 5 -8.45 -13.65 2.60
N TYR A 6 -9.37 -12.99 1.89
CA TYR A 6 -9.16 -11.64 1.37
C TYR A 6 -8.94 -10.60 2.47
N SER A 7 -9.55 -10.76 3.64
CA SER A 7 -9.34 -9.86 4.78
C SER A 7 -7.89 -9.90 5.28
N PHE A 8 -7.29 -11.09 5.31
CA PHE A 8 -5.87 -11.25 5.64
C PHE A 8 -4.97 -10.62 4.58
N LEU A 9 -5.27 -10.80 3.29
CA LEU A 9 -4.52 -10.16 2.20
C LEU A 9 -4.62 -8.63 2.24
N ILE A 10 -5.80 -8.09 2.56
CA ILE A 10 -6.01 -6.66 2.74
C ILE A 10 -5.18 -6.15 3.91
N ALA A 11 -5.18 -6.84 5.06
CA ALA A 11 -4.38 -6.46 6.21
C ALA A 11 -2.87 -6.42 5.89
N ILE A 12 -2.35 -7.44 5.20
CA ILE A 12 -0.96 -7.46 4.73
C ILE A 12 -0.68 -6.30 3.77
N GLY A 13 -1.57 -6.09 2.79
CA GLY A 13 -1.45 -5.00 1.82
C GLY A 13 -1.42 -3.63 2.48
N GLY A 14 -2.23 -3.43 3.53
CA GLY A 14 -2.25 -2.20 4.33
C GLY A 14 -0.94 -1.98 5.07
N PHE A 15 -0.41 -3.02 5.71
CA PHE A 15 0.89 -2.95 6.40
C PHE A 15 2.04 -2.59 5.45
N ILE A 16 2.09 -3.22 4.27
CA ILE A 16 3.10 -2.93 3.24
C ILE A 16 2.97 -1.48 2.75
N THR A 17 1.75 -1.05 2.40
CA THR A 17 1.49 0.29 1.89
C THR A 17 1.87 1.36 2.92
N PHE A 18 1.51 1.15 4.19
CA PHE A 18 1.88 2.04 5.29
C PHE A 18 3.40 2.12 5.48
N SER A 19 4.09 0.97 5.45
CA SER A 19 5.55 0.93 5.60
C SER A 19 6.26 1.68 4.46
N LEU A 20 5.79 1.52 3.23
CA LEU A 20 6.31 2.26 2.08
C LEU A 20 6.04 3.76 2.18
N LEU A 21 4.86 4.16 2.66
CA LEU A 21 4.53 5.56 2.90
C LEU A 21 5.45 6.18 3.95
N VAL A 22 5.69 5.50 5.08
CA VAL A 22 6.62 5.96 6.11
C VAL A 22 8.03 6.11 5.53
N PHE A 23 8.50 5.14 4.76
CA PHE A 23 9.81 5.21 4.11
C PHE A 23 9.92 6.40 3.14
N GLU A 24 8.89 6.63 2.33
CA GLU A 24 8.80 7.76 1.40
C GLU A 24 8.80 9.12 2.13
N VAL A 25 8.08 9.22 3.26
CA VAL A 25 8.10 10.40 4.13
C VAL A 25 9.49 10.64 4.71
N LEU A 26 10.18 9.60 5.18
CA LEU A 26 11.55 9.73 5.71
C LEU A 26 12.55 10.20 4.64
N ILE A 27 12.36 9.81 3.37
CA ILE A 27 13.14 10.33 2.24
C ILE A 27 12.82 11.81 2.01
N GLY A 28 11.53 12.18 1.98
CA GLY A 28 11.09 13.58 1.81
C GLY A 28 11.58 14.52 2.91
N LEU A 29 11.63 14.03 4.15
CA LEU A 29 12.20 14.72 5.31
C LEU A 29 13.75 14.72 5.33
N ARG A 30 14.40 14.12 4.33
CA ARG A 30 15.86 13.98 4.22
C ARG A 30 16.53 13.22 5.37
N VAL A 31 15.76 12.42 6.12
CA VAL A 31 16.29 11.48 7.10
C VAL A 31 17.06 10.38 6.38
N ILE A 32 16.49 9.89 5.27
CA ILE A 32 17.11 8.90 4.39
C ILE A 32 17.55 9.62 3.11
N LYS A 33 18.86 9.67 2.85
CA LYS A 33 19.44 10.40 1.72
C LYS A 33 19.44 9.52 0.47
N LEU A 34 18.37 9.61 -0.32
CA LEU A 34 18.27 9.00 -1.64
C LEU A 34 18.07 10.07 -2.72
N SER A 35 18.26 9.69 -3.98
CA SER A 35 18.09 10.61 -5.10
C SER A 35 16.64 11.10 -5.22
N ILE A 36 16.45 12.34 -5.68
CA ILE A 36 15.11 12.89 -5.94
C ILE A 36 14.34 12.06 -6.99
N LYS A 37 15.06 11.44 -7.94
CA LYS A 37 14.46 10.54 -8.92
C LYS A 37 13.86 9.31 -8.25
N PHE A 38 14.56 8.73 -7.27
CA PHE A 38 14.06 7.60 -6.51
C PHE A 38 12.83 7.96 -5.67
N HIS A 39 12.87 9.10 -4.96
CA HIS A 39 11.73 9.63 -4.21
C HIS A 39 10.49 9.75 -5.11
N LYS A 40 10.61 10.44 -6.26
CA LYS A 40 9.48 10.60 -7.19
C LYS A 40 8.92 9.25 -7.69
N THR A 41 9.80 8.31 -8.06
CA THR A 41 9.34 6.97 -8.47
C THR A 41 8.64 6.24 -7.34
N LEU A 42 9.20 6.27 -6.13
CA LEU A 42 8.62 5.62 -4.96
C LEU A 42 7.27 6.24 -4.60
N GLY A 43 7.13 7.56 -4.66
CA GLY A 43 5.86 8.25 -4.46
C GLY A 43 4.75 7.78 -5.41
N PHE A 44 5.06 7.58 -6.70
CA PHE A 44 4.09 7.01 -7.64
C PHE A 44 3.73 5.56 -7.30
N VAL A 45 4.70 4.75 -6.86
CA VAL A 45 4.46 3.37 -6.42
C VAL A 45 3.56 3.34 -5.17
N VAL A 46 3.85 4.18 -4.17
CA VAL A 46 3.06 4.32 -2.94
C VAL A 46 1.63 4.76 -3.26
N LEU A 47 1.46 5.75 -4.14
CA LEU A 47 0.14 6.22 -4.55
C LEU A 47 -0.67 5.11 -5.24
N GLY A 48 -0.05 4.38 -6.18
CA GLY A 48 -0.71 3.27 -6.87
C GLY A 48 -1.14 2.16 -5.90
N MET A 49 -0.25 1.77 -4.98
CA MET A 49 -0.54 0.77 -3.95
C MET A 49 -1.66 1.23 -3.00
N ALA A 50 -1.65 2.50 -2.59
CA ALA A 50 -2.68 3.06 -1.72
C ALA A 50 -4.06 3.09 -2.39
N LEU A 51 -4.14 3.47 -3.67
CA LEU A 51 -5.37 3.43 -4.44
C LEU A 51 -5.89 2.00 -4.60
N PHE A 52 -5.00 1.05 -4.95
CA PHE A 52 -5.37 -0.36 -5.08
C PHE A 52 -5.85 -0.94 -3.76
N HIS A 53 -5.08 -0.77 -2.68
CA HIS A 53 -5.42 -1.25 -1.35
C HIS A 53 -6.73 -0.63 -0.83
N GLY A 54 -6.89 0.69 -0.96
CA GLY A 54 -8.11 1.39 -0.54
C GLY A 54 -9.34 0.92 -1.31
N THR A 55 -9.22 0.73 -2.63
CA THR A 55 -10.30 0.16 -3.46
C THR A 55 -10.66 -1.25 -3.00
N PHE A 56 -9.65 -2.11 -2.78
CA PHE A 56 -9.87 -3.50 -2.37
C PHE A 56 -10.49 -3.60 -0.97
N ALA A 57 -10.02 -2.78 -0.02
CA ALA A 57 -10.60 -2.68 1.32
C ALA A 57 -12.05 -2.20 1.28
N PHE A 58 -12.35 -1.21 0.42
CA PHE A 58 -13.72 -0.74 0.22
C PHE A 58 -14.63 -1.82 -0.36
N LEU A 59 -14.19 -2.55 -1.39
CA LEU A 59 -14.96 -3.67 -1.95
C LEU A 59 -15.22 -4.78 -0.91
N ASN A 60 -14.23 -5.10 -0.08
CA ASN A 60 -14.39 -6.05 1.02
C ASN A 60 -15.41 -5.56 2.06
N PHE A 61 -15.34 -4.29 2.43
CA PHE A 61 -16.28 -3.67 3.37
C PHE A 61 -17.72 -3.71 2.84
N MET A 62 -17.90 -3.51 1.52
CA MET A 62 -19.19 -3.61 0.84
C MET A 62 -19.66 -5.07 0.66
N GLY A 63 -18.87 -6.08 1.04
CA GLY A 63 -19.20 -7.49 0.86
C GLY A 63 -19.16 -7.96 -0.59
N LEU A 64 -18.42 -7.27 -1.46
CA LEU A 64 -18.33 -7.55 -2.90
C LEU A 64 -17.17 -8.49 -3.26
N LEU A 65 -16.30 -8.82 -2.30
CA LEU A 65 -15.27 -9.85 -2.48
C LEU A 65 -15.80 -11.22 -2.03
N PRO A 66 -15.45 -12.31 -2.73
CA PRO A 66 -15.85 -13.66 -2.34
C PRO A 66 -15.20 -14.05 -0.99
N TYR A 67 -15.85 -14.95 -0.24
CA TYR A 67 -15.36 -15.46 1.05
C TYR A 67 -14.50 -16.72 0.89
#